data_AF-A0A1N7L4D2-F1
#
_entry.id   AF-A0A1N7L4D2-F1
#
_cell.length_a   1.000
_cell.length_b   1.000
_cell.length_c   1.000
_cell.angle_alpha   90.00
_cell.angle_beta   90.00
_cell.angle_gamma   90.00
#
_symmetry.space_group_name_H-M   'P 1'
#
loop_
_entity.id
_entity.type
_entity.pdbx_description
1 polymer ?
#
loop_
_entity_poly.entity_id
_entity_poly.type
_entity_poly.pdbx_seq_one_letter_code
_entity_poly.pdbx_strand_id
1 'polypeptide(L)'
;MALSARRSARFSTNVWPGFVDAMAALLMVLFFVISIFMIVQSMLRDTITTKDHELSALAAQVASLAQALSLEESKTAELTGRLEAAGAQISAFELQVTGLLAAAEAARAQIAAQGATITEQEAALADGSTQLANRAAQISGLQADLKASETALASTRLDLEAARKKAEETLTLLAAAEAAKADLEQKLDVQLSEADKEAALKALAEQKLTETRAEADRNAEQVALLNQQIAALRGQLADLQAVLDEAKAKDTAAKVQVEALGSQLNAALAQVAAEQKRRAALEEEARKRAEAEAKDLARYRSEFFGRMSQLLDGRAGVRVVGDRFVFSSEVLFEPGSADLAPEGQAQIARVAETFRELANEIPPEIDWVLEVDGFTDDTPLSGLGEFKDNWELSQARALSVVRFLITTQGFEPKRLAAAGFGEFRPVAEGTSEEARAQNRRIELKLTER
;
A
#
# COMPACT_ATOMS: atom_id res chain seq x y z
N MET A 1 10.75 -160.79 27.74
CA MET A 1 10.95 -161.28 26.36
C MET A 1 10.88 -160.09 25.40
N ALA A 2 11.78 -160.07 24.41
CA ALA A 2 11.62 -159.58 23.03
C ALA A 2 10.96 -158.19 22.81
N LEU A 3 11.67 -157.15 22.34
CA LEU A 3 12.22 -156.86 20.99
C LEU A 3 11.28 -156.03 20.10
N SER A 4 11.91 -155.08 19.39
CA SER A 4 11.54 -154.54 18.06
C SER A 4 10.43 -153.46 18.02
N ALA A 5 10.50 -152.25 17.43
CA ALA A 5 11.39 -151.47 16.57
C ALA A 5 10.59 -150.85 15.39
N ARG A 6 10.99 -149.62 15.02
CA ARG A 6 10.78 -148.85 13.75
C ARG A 6 9.45 -148.07 13.56
N ARG A 7 9.53 -146.72 13.52
CA ARG A 7 9.76 -145.79 12.37
C ARG A 7 8.51 -145.72 11.46
N SER A 8 8.02 -144.60 10.92
CA SER A 8 8.42 -143.20 10.75
C SER A 8 7.12 -142.42 10.38
N ALA A 9 6.99 -141.11 10.58
CA ALA A 9 7.23 -140.13 9.51
C ALA A 9 6.98 -138.71 10.03
N ARG A 10 7.74 -137.77 9.48
CA ARG A 10 7.72 -136.33 9.76
C ARG A 10 6.40 -135.69 9.32
N PHE A 11 5.86 -134.83 10.17
CA PHE A 11 5.04 -133.67 9.78
C PHE A 11 5.52 -132.47 10.60
N SER A 12 6.31 -131.59 10.00
CA SER A 12 6.54 -130.25 10.54
C SER A 12 5.37 -129.38 10.10
N THR A 13 4.37 -129.24 10.96
CA THR A 13 3.36 -128.20 10.82
C THR A 13 3.94 -126.90 11.36
N ASN A 14 4.42 -126.03 10.47
CA ASN A 14 4.60 -124.61 10.78
C ASN A 14 3.21 -124.00 11.01
N VAL A 15 2.70 -124.03 12.25
CA VAL A 15 1.45 -123.36 12.66
C VAL A 15 1.74 -121.92 13.12
N TRP A 16 2.73 -121.27 12.50
CA TRP A 16 3.01 -119.85 12.73
C TRP A 16 2.96 -119.10 11.40
N PRO A 17 1.74 -118.75 10.94
CA PRO A 17 1.59 -117.46 10.28
C PRO A 17 0.33 -116.64 10.66
N GLY A 18 -0.74 -117.21 11.24
CA GLY A 18 -2.05 -116.53 11.27
C GLY A 18 -2.33 -115.52 12.40
N PHE A 19 -1.92 -115.78 13.65
CA PHE A 19 -2.26 -114.91 14.79
C PHE A 19 -1.39 -113.63 14.83
N VAL A 20 -0.12 -113.76 14.44
CA VAL A 20 0.79 -112.61 14.28
C VAL A 20 0.29 -111.71 13.14
N ASP A 21 -0.26 -112.28 12.08
CA ASP A 21 -0.85 -111.52 10.97
C ASP A 21 -2.14 -110.81 11.38
N ALA A 22 -3.00 -111.42 12.20
CA ALA A 22 -4.19 -110.76 12.75
C ALA A 22 -3.86 -109.61 13.73
N MET A 23 -2.88 -109.78 14.62
CA MET A 23 -2.42 -108.71 15.52
C MET A 23 -1.66 -107.60 14.77
N ALA A 24 -0.85 -107.96 13.78
CA ALA A 24 -0.19 -106.99 12.91
C ALA A 24 -1.20 -106.22 12.06
N ALA A 25 -2.26 -106.87 11.57
CA ALA A 25 -3.36 -106.22 10.87
C ALA A 25 -4.14 -105.24 11.77
N LEU A 26 -4.45 -105.63 13.02
CA LEU A 26 -5.12 -104.75 13.99
C LEU A 26 -4.24 -103.54 14.37
N LEU A 27 -2.93 -103.75 14.55
CA LEU A 27 -1.97 -102.67 14.76
C LEU A 27 -1.84 -101.77 13.53
N MET A 28 -1.78 -102.33 12.31
CA MET A 28 -1.74 -101.54 11.08
C MET A 28 -3.00 -100.70 10.88
N VAL A 29 -4.19 -101.25 11.17
CA VAL A 29 -5.45 -100.49 11.14
C VAL A 29 -5.45 -99.38 12.20
N LEU A 30 -4.97 -99.64 13.41
CA LEU A 30 -4.87 -98.63 14.46
C LEU A 30 -3.88 -97.51 14.09
N PHE A 31 -2.68 -97.85 13.60
CA PHE A 31 -1.71 -96.87 13.10
C PHE A 31 -2.26 -96.10 11.90
N PHE A 32 -3.03 -96.73 11.03
CA PHE A 32 -3.67 -96.08 9.90
C PHE A 32 -4.73 -95.07 10.35
N VAL A 33 -5.61 -95.43 11.31
CA VAL A 33 -6.61 -94.51 11.87
C VAL A 33 -5.94 -93.35 12.63
N ILE A 34 -4.92 -93.61 13.44
CA ILE A 34 -4.16 -92.57 14.15
C ILE A 34 -3.42 -91.67 13.16
N SER A 35 -2.85 -92.22 12.08
CA SER A 35 -2.17 -91.44 11.04
C SER A 35 -3.15 -90.56 10.27
N ILE A 36 -4.33 -91.07 9.89
CA ILE A 36 -5.38 -90.25 9.27
C ILE A 36 -5.81 -89.14 10.22
N PHE A 37 -6.02 -89.46 11.50
CA PHE A 37 -6.41 -88.48 12.51
C PHE A 37 -5.32 -87.41 12.70
N MET A 38 -4.04 -87.79 12.76
CA MET A 38 -2.92 -86.84 12.83
C MET A 38 -2.83 -85.98 11.56
N ILE A 39 -3.03 -86.53 10.37
CA ILE A 39 -3.02 -85.78 9.11
C ILE A 39 -4.18 -84.79 9.09
N VAL A 40 -5.39 -85.21 9.46
CA VAL A 40 -6.57 -84.34 9.56
C VAL A 40 -6.35 -83.25 10.61
N GLN A 41 -5.82 -83.59 11.79
CA GLN A 41 -5.48 -82.62 12.83
C GLN A 41 -4.37 -81.64 12.40
N SER A 42 -3.36 -82.10 11.64
CA SER A 42 -2.32 -81.25 11.08
C SER A 42 -2.91 -80.29 10.06
N MET A 43 -3.73 -80.78 9.12
CA MET A 43 -4.40 -79.94 8.13
C MET A 43 -5.34 -78.91 8.77
N LEU A 44 -6.11 -79.30 9.80
CA LEU A 44 -6.95 -78.38 10.57
C LEU A 44 -6.11 -77.32 11.30
N ARG A 45 -4.98 -77.72 11.91
CA ARG A 45 -4.07 -76.79 12.59
C ARG A 45 -3.45 -75.81 11.60
N ASP A 46 -2.99 -76.28 10.45
CA ASP A 46 -2.42 -75.44 9.40
C ASP A 46 -3.48 -74.47 8.84
N THR A 47 -4.72 -74.96 8.65
CA THR A 47 -5.84 -74.13 8.19
C THR A 47 -6.20 -73.05 9.21
N ILE A 48 -6.32 -73.40 10.50
CA ILE A 48 -6.62 -72.44 11.57
C ILE A 48 -5.50 -71.41 11.71
N THR A 49 -4.24 -71.86 11.70
CA THR A 49 -3.08 -70.96 11.81
C THR A 49 -3.02 -69.99 10.63
N THR A 50 -3.29 -70.48 9.40
CA THR A 50 -3.37 -69.63 8.20
C THR A 50 -4.51 -68.62 8.31
N LYS A 51 -5.69 -69.04 8.79
CA LYS A 51 -6.84 -68.15 8.98
C LYS A 51 -6.61 -67.11 10.08
N ASP A 52 -5.93 -67.47 11.17
CA ASP A 52 -5.53 -66.52 12.23
C ASP A 52 -4.53 -65.47 11.70
N HIS A 53 -3.59 -65.87 10.82
CA HIS A 53 -2.70 -64.92 10.15
C HIS A 53 -3.46 -63.99 9.20
N GLU A 54 -4.40 -64.51 8.40
CA GLU A 54 -5.26 -63.68 7.53
C GLU A 54 -6.11 -62.70 8.34
N LEU A 55 -6.72 -63.15 9.45
CA LEU A 55 -7.51 -62.29 10.34
C LEU A 55 -6.65 -61.22 11.02
N SER A 56 -5.43 -61.57 11.45
CA SER A 56 -4.49 -60.62 12.03
C SER A 56 -4.03 -59.58 11.02
N ALA A 57 -3.76 -59.99 9.78
CA ALA A 57 -3.41 -59.08 8.68
C ALA A 57 -4.58 -58.15 8.34
N LEU A 58 -5.82 -58.67 8.28
CA LEU A 58 -7.01 -57.87 8.03
C LEU A 58 -7.28 -56.89 9.17
N ALA A 59 -7.10 -57.30 10.43
CA ALA A 59 -7.23 -56.43 11.60
C ALA A 59 -6.19 -55.29 11.58
N ALA A 60 -4.94 -55.58 11.17
CA ALA A 60 -3.91 -54.57 11.00
C ALA A 60 -4.25 -53.60 9.85
N GLN A 61 -4.79 -54.08 8.73
CA GLN A 61 -5.26 -53.22 7.64
C GLN A 61 -6.40 -52.31 8.10
N VAL A 62 -7.41 -52.84 8.80
CA VAL A 62 -8.52 -52.03 9.35
C VAL A 62 -8.00 -50.96 10.31
N ALA A 63 -7.05 -51.29 11.18
CA ALA A 63 -6.44 -50.31 12.09
C ALA A 63 -5.69 -49.20 11.33
N SER A 64 -4.92 -49.55 10.28
CA SER A 64 -4.24 -48.55 9.45
C SER A 64 -5.21 -47.65 8.68
N LEU A 65 -6.31 -48.20 8.16
CA LEU A 65 -7.36 -47.44 7.48
C LEU A 65 -8.08 -46.49 8.43
N ALA A 66 -8.37 -46.94 9.65
CA ALA A 66 -8.96 -46.10 10.69
C ALA A 66 -8.03 -44.93 11.07
N GLN A 67 -6.72 -45.18 11.17
CA GLN A 67 -5.73 -44.14 11.46
C GLN A 67 -5.60 -43.14 10.29
N ALA A 68 -5.58 -43.63 9.05
CA ALA A 68 -5.56 -42.78 7.86
C ALA A 68 -6.82 -41.90 7.75
N LEU A 69 -7.99 -42.48 8.02
CA LEU A 69 -9.26 -41.75 8.03
C LEU A 69 -9.26 -40.65 9.10
N SER A 70 -8.82 -40.97 10.32
CA SER A 70 -8.73 -39.98 11.40
C SER A 70 -7.76 -38.83 11.06
N LEU A 71 -6.66 -39.12 10.37
CA LEU A 71 -5.73 -38.09 9.91
C LEU A 71 -6.37 -37.19 8.83
N GLU A 72 -7.12 -37.78 7.89
CA GLU A 72 -7.87 -37.01 6.89
C GLU A 72 -8.99 -36.17 7.53
N GLU A 73 -9.71 -36.71 8.51
CA GLU A 73 -10.70 -35.94 9.30
C GLU A 73 -10.02 -34.75 10.03
N SER A 74 -8.83 -34.95 10.60
CA SER A 74 -8.08 -33.86 11.23
C SER A 74 -7.63 -32.80 10.21
N LYS A 75 -7.14 -33.20 9.03
CA LYS A 75 -6.73 -32.26 7.98
C LYS A 75 -7.91 -31.48 7.44
N THR A 76 -9.04 -32.14 7.22
CA THR A 76 -10.27 -31.48 6.74
C THR A 76 -10.76 -30.46 7.77
N ALA A 77 -10.78 -30.80 9.06
CA ALA A 77 -11.11 -29.85 10.12
C ALA A 77 -10.15 -28.64 10.14
N GLU A 78 -8.85 -28.87 9.98
CA GLU A 78 -7.85 -27.79 9.91
C GLU A 78 -8.06 -26.89 8.69
N LEU A 79 -8.29 -27.48 7.50
CA LEU A 79 -8.55 -26.74 6.28
C LEU A 79 -9.85 -25.93 6.36
N THR A 80 -10.91 -26.49 6.96
CA THR A 80 -12.15 -25.76 7.23
C THR A 80 -11.89 -24.57 8.15
N GLY A 81 -11.14 -24.75 9.24
CA GLY A 81 -10.77 -23.65 10.13
C GLY A 81 -9.94 -22.57 9.44
N ARG A 82 -8.99 -22.94 8.58
CA ARG A 82 -8.21 -21.99 7.77
C ARG A 82 -9.09 -21.23 6.77
N LEU A 83 -10.07 -21.90 6.15
CA LEU A 83 -11.00 -21.29 5.22
C LEU A 83 -11.92 -20.28 5.92
N GLU A 84 -12.42 -20.62 7.11
CA GLU A 84 -13.21 -19.69 7.93
C GLU A 84 -12.39 -18.47 8.36
N ALA A 85 -11.14 -18.68 8.79
CA ALA A 85 -10.23 -17.59 9.14
C ALA A 85 -9.91 -16.68 7.94
N ALA A 86 -9.66 -17.27 6.77
CA ALA A 86 -9.44 -16.52 5.53
C ALA A 86 -10.70 -15.74 5.11
N GLY A 87 -11.89 -16.35 5.25
CA GLY A 87 -13.17 -15.68 5.00
C GLY A 87 -13.37 -14.47 5.92
N ALA A 88 -13.07 -14.61 7.21
CA ALA A 88 -13.13 -13.49 8.17
C ALA A 88 -12.14 -12.37 7.83
N GLN A 89 -10.92 -12.72 7.40
CA GLN A 89 -9.94 -11.73 6.94
C GLN A 89 -10.39 -11.00 5.67
N ILE A 90 -10.96 -11.70 4.70
CA ILE A 90 -11.50 -11.10 3.47
C ILE A 90 -12.63 -10.12 3.82
N SER A 91 -13.59 -10.52 4.66
CA SER A 91 -14.68 -9.62 5.09
C SER A 91 -14.17 -8.39 5.84
N ALA A 92 -13.13 -8.55 6.67
CA ALA A 92 -12.50 -7.41 7.35
C ALA A 92 -11.83 -6.46 6.34
N PHE A 93 -11.14 -6.99 5.33
CA PHE A 93 -10.55 -6.18 4.25
C PHE A 93 -11.62 -5.48 3.42
N GLU A 94 -12.73 -6.14 3.09
CA GLU A 94 -13.86 -5.52 2.37
C GLU A 94 -14.46 -4.34 3.15
N LEU A 95 -14.61 -4.48 4.47
CA LEU A 95 -15.05 -3.40 5.35
C LEU A 95 -14.03 -2.24 5.39
N GLN A 96 -12.74 -2.55 5.39
CA GLN A 96 -11.68 -1.53 5.37
C GLN A 96 -11.68 -0.78 4.03
N VAL A 97 -11.81 -1.48 2.90
CA VAL A 97 -11.85 -0.89 1.56
C VAL A 97 -13.08 0.01 1.40
N THR A 98 -14.26 -0.45 1.84
CA THR A 98 -15.48 0.38 1.81
C THR A 98 -15.35 1.63 2.68
N GLY A 99 -14.74 1.52 3.87
CA GLY A 99 -14.42 2.66 4.72
C GLY A 99 -13.47 3.67 4.05
N LEU A 100 -12.42 3.19 3.38
CA LEU A 100 -11.48 4.04 2.65
C LEU A 100 -12.12 4.75 1.45
N LEU A 101 -12.99 4.06 0.71
CA LEU A 101 -13.74 4.65 -0.40
C LEU A 101 -14.68 5.77 0.09
N ALA A 102 -15.40 5.55 1.18
CA ALA A 102 -16.26 6.58 1.78
C ALA A 102 -15.45 7.80 2.27
N ALA A 103 -14.29 7.57 2.90
CA ALA A 103 -13.40 8.65 3.31
C ALA A 103 -12.84 9.45 2.11
N ALA A 104 -12.50 8.77 1.02
CA ALA A 104 -12.03 9.42 -0.21
C ALA A 104 -13.12 10.28 -0.86
N GLU A 105 -14.37 9.81 -0.87
CA GLU A 105 -15.51 10.58 -1.37
C GLU A 105 -15.79 11.83 -0.52
N ALA A 106 -15.76 11.69 0.81
CA ALA A 106 -15.89 12.82 1.72
C ALA A 106 -14.78 13.87 1.53
N ALA A 107 -13.52 13.43 1.36
CA ALA A 107 -12.40 14.33 1.08
C ALA A 107 -12.57 15.06 -0.26
N ARG A 108 -13.04 14.37 -1.31
CA ARG A 108 -13.34 15.00 -2.61
C ARG A 108 -14.45 16.06 -2.50
N ALA A 109 -15.51 15.79 -1.75
CA ALA A 109 -16.58 16.75 -1.50
C ALA A 109 -16.06 17.98 -0.75
N GLN A 110 -15.19 17.79 0.24
CA GLN A 110 -14.58 18.89 0.98
C GLN A 110 -13.67 19.75 0.09
N ILE A 111 -12.85 19.13 -0.76
CA ILE A 111 -12.01 19.85 -1.73
C ILE A 111 -12.86 20.65 -2.72
N ALA A 112 -13.96 20.07 -3.22
CA ALA A 112 -14.89 20.78 -4.11
C ALA A 112 -15.53 22.00 -3.43
N ALA A 113 -15.95 21.86 -2.16
CA ALA A 113 -16.50 22.97 -1.38
C ALA A 113 -15.46 24.07 -1.11
N GLN A 114 -14.21 23.69 -0.83
CA GLN A 114 -13.09 24.63 -0.69
C GLN A 114 -12.79 25.34 -2.01
N GLY A 115 -12.81 24.63 -3.13
CA GLY A 115 -12.66 25.23 -4.47
C GLY A 115 -13.74 26.27 -4.75
N ALA A 116 -15.00 25.97 -4.45
CA ALA A 116 -16.11 26.92 -4.62
C ALA A 116 -15.94 28.19 -3.77
N THR A 117 -15.54 28.03 -2.51
CA THR A 117 -15.30 29.18 -1.62
C THR A 117 -14.11 30.03 -2.06
N ILE A 118 -13.03 29.42 -2.58
CA ILE A 118 -11.91 30.17 -3.17
C ILE A 118 -12.39 30.97 -4.38
N THR A 119 -13.15 30.35 -5.30
CA THR A 119 -13.66 31.07 -6.48
C THR A 119 -14.58 32.24 -6.12
N GLU A 120 -15.39 32.10 -5.07
CA GLU A 120 -16.23 33.18 -4.55
C GLU A 120 -15.39 34.32 -3.96
N GLN A 121 -14.34 33.98 -3.20
CA GLN A 121 -13.40 34.97 -2.65
C GLN A 121 -12.63 35.71 -3.75
N GLU A 122 -12.18 35.00 -4.79
CA GLU A 122 -11.51 35.61 -5.95
C GLU A 122 -12.44 36.57 -6.69
N ALA A 123 -13.70 36.21 -6.89
CA ALA A 123 -14.71 37.08 -7.48
C ALA A 123 -14.98 38.31 -6.62
N ALA A 124 -15.09 38.15 -5.29
CA ALA A 124 -15.28 39.25 -4.36
C ALA A 124 -14.06 40.21 -4.32
N LEU A 125 -12.83 39.67 -4.43
CA LEU A 125 -11.61 40.47 -4.52
C LEU A 125 -11.54 41.24 -5.84
N ALA A 126 -11.93 40.63 -6.96
CA ALA A 126 -11.98 41.29 -8.26
C ALA A 126 -13.01 42.45 -8.27
N ASP A 127 -14.21 42.22 -7.70
CA ASP A 127 -15.22 43.27 -7.54
C ASP A 127 -14.71 44.38 -6.62
N GLY A 128 -14.13 44.02 -5.47
CA GLY A 128 -13.52 44.98 -4.54
C GLY A 128 -12.44 45.84 -5.17
N SER A 129 -11.55 45.25 -5.98
CA SER A 129 -10.53 45.99 -6.75
C SER A 129 -11.16 46.96 -7.75
N THR A 130 -12.24 46.56 -8.42
CA THR A 130 -12.98 47.42 -9.36
C THR A 130 -13.65 48.58 -8.63
N GLN A 131 -14.27 48.32 -7.48
CA GLN A 131 -14.86 49.37 -6.64
C GLN A 131 -13.80 50.37 -6.14
N LEU A 132 -12.63 49.89 -5.71
CA LEU A 132 -11.53 50.76 -5.29
C LEU A 132 -11.02 51.62 -6.44
N ALA A 133 -10.89 51.08 -7.65
CA ALA A 133 -10.50 51.85 -8.83
C ALA A 133 -11.52 52.96 -9.16
N ASN A 134 -12.82 52.63 -9.14
CA ASN A 134 -13.89 53.61 -9.38
C ASN A 134 -13.90 54.72 -8.33
N ARG A 135 -13.68 54.37 -7.06
CA ARG A 135 -13.58 55.35 -5.97
C ARG A 135 -12.35 56.24 -6.08
N ALA A 136 -11.21 55.67 -6.46
CA ALA A 136 -10.01 56.46 -6.73
C ALA A 136 -10.24 57.47 -7.87
N ALA A 137 -10.94 57.06 -8.94
CA ALA A 137 -11.33 57.96 -10.02
C ALA A 137 -12.29 59.06 -9.54
N GLN A 138 -13.29 58.74 -8.70
CA GLN A 138 -14.18 59.72 -8.09
C GLN A 138 -13.43 60.73 -7.22
N ILE A 139 -12.53 60.27 -6.34
CA ILE A 139 -11.70 61.14 -5.50
C ILE A 139 -10.90 62.11 -6.38
N SER A 140 -10.26 61.60 -7.44
CA SER A 140 -9.50 62.44 -8.36
C SER A 140 -10.38 63.48 -9.06
N GLY A 141 -11.62 63.12 -9.44
CA GLY A 141 -12.60 64.05 -10.00
C GLY A 141 -12.99 65.14 -9.01
N LEU A 142 -13.35 64.77 -7.78
CA LEU A 142 -13.71 65.72 -6.73
C LEU A 142 -12.55 66.66 -6.35
N GLN A 143 -11.31 66.17 -6.38
CA GLN A 143 -10.12 67.01 -6.17
C GLN A 143 -9.94 68.03 -7.30
N ALA A 144 -10.21 67.65 -8.56
CA ALA A 144 -10.16 68.57 -9.68
C ALA A 144 -11.27 69.64 -9.59
N ASP A 145 -12.48 69.23 -9.25
CA ASP A 145 -13.62 70.14 -9.06
C ASP A 145 -13.40 71.11 -7.90
N LEU A 146 -12.84 70.64 -6.79
CA LEU A 146 -12.48 71.49 -5.65
C LEU A 146 -11.45 72.55 -6.07
N LYS A 147 -10.40 72.15 -6.78
CA LYS A 147 -9.38 73.08 -7.28
C LYS A 147 -9.94 74.10 -8.26
N ALA A 148 -10.88 73.69 -9.13
CA ALA A 148 -11.58 74.59 -10.03
C ALA A 148 -12.45 75.59 -9.26
N SER A 149 -13.18 75.12 -8.25
CA SER A 149 -14.01 75.97 -7.37
C SER A 149 -13.16 76.97 -6.58
N GLU A 150 -12.02 76.55 -6.01
CA GLU A 150 -11.07 77.45 -5.34
C GLU A 150 -10.54 78.54 -6.28
N THR A 151 -10.26 78.18 -7.53
CA THR A 151 -9.80 79.14 -8.55
C THR A 151 -10.90 80.14 -8.91
N ALA A 152 -12.15 79.69 -9.06
CA ALA A 152 -13.30 80.55 -9.32
C ALA A 152 -13.64 81.46 -8.12
N LEU A 153 -13.48 80.97 -6.88
CA LEU A 153 -13.62 81.78 -5.68
C LEU A 153 -12.53 82.85 -5.59
N ALA A 154 -11.29 82.53 -5.98
CA ALA A 154 -10.22 83.51 -6.04
C ALA A 154 -10.50 84.60 -7.07
N SER A 155 -11.01 84.26 -8.26
CA SER A 155 -11.34 85.25 -9.29
C SER A 155 -12.51 86.15 -8.87
N THR A 156 -13.59 85.56 -8.36
CA THR A 156 -14.76 86.33 -7.89
C THR A 156 -14.41 87.25 -6.72
N ARG A 157 -13.49 86.86 -5.84
CA ARG A 157 -12.99 87.73 -4.78
C ARG A 157 -12.23 88.94 -5.33
N LEU A 158 -11.40 88.75 -6.35
CA LEU A 158 -10.71 89.84 -7.04
C LEU A 158 -11.70 90.79 -7.75
N ASP A 159 -12.72 90.23 -8.42
CA ASP A 159 -13.76 91.01 -9.08
C ASP A 159 -14.57 91.84 -8.07
N LEU A 160 -14.90 91.25 -6.91
CA LEU A 160 -15.61 91.93 -5.82
C LEU A 160 -14.77 93.07 -5.23
N GLU A 161 -13.46 92.87 -5.05
CA GLU A 161 -12.55 93.88 -4.53
C GLU A 161 -12.39 95.04 -5.53
N ALA A 162 -12.30 94.74 -6.83
CA ALA A 162 -12.31 95.75 -7.89
C ALA A 162 -13.64 96.52 -7.94
N ALA A 163 -14.77 95.83 -7.82
CA ALA A 163 -16.09 96.46 -7.78
C ALA A 163 -16.26 97.36 -6.55
N ARG A 164 -15.78 96.94 -5.38
CA ARG A 164 -15.73 97.76 -4.16
C ARG A 164 -14.91 99.02 -4.34
N LYS A 165 -13.70 98.89 -4.89
CA LYS A 165 -12.84 100.06 -5.16
C LYS A 165 -13.50 101.03 -6.13
N LYS A 166 -14.15 100.53 -7.18
CA LYS A 166 -14.92 101.35 -8.12
C LYS A 166 -16.12 102.02 -7.45
N ALA A 167 -16.81 101.33 -6.54
CA ALA A 167 -17.89 101.91 -5.76
C ALA A 167 -17.40 103.03 -4.84
N GLU A 168 -16.27 102.83 -4.14
CA GLU A 168 -15.61 103.85 -3.33
C GLU A 168 -15.20 105.06 -4.18
N GLU A 169 -14.59 104.84 -5.35
CA GLU A 169 -14.27 105.90 -6.32
C GLU A 169 -15.54 106.66 -6.76
N THR A 170 -16.63 105.96 -7.08
CA THR A 170 -17.89 106.62 -7.43
C THR A 170 -18.50 107.40 -6.28
N LEU A 171 -18.39 106.92 -5.04
CA LEU A 171 -18.86 107.64 -3.85
C LEU A 171 -18.01 108.89 -3.61
N THR A 172 -16.69 108.83 -3.79
CA THR A 172 -15.83 110.02 -3.70
C THR A 172 -16.12 111.03 -4.80
N LEU A 173 -16.39 110.58 -6.03
CA LEU A 173 -16.81 111.45 -7.13
C LEU A 173 -18.20 112.04 -6.89
N LEU A 174 -19.12 111.29 -6.30
CA LEU A 174 -20.44 111.78 -5.92
C LEU A 174 -20.33 112.83 -4.82
N ALA A 175 -19.55 112.57 -3.77
CA ALA A 175 -19.31 113.55 -2.70
C ALA A 175 -18.62 114.82 -3.23
N ALA A 176 -17.69 114.69 -4.18
CA ALA A 176 -17.07 115.82 -4.86
C ALA A 176 -18.07 116.57 -5.76
N ALA A 177 -18.98 115.85 -6.44
CA ALA A 177 -20.04 116.43 -7.25
C ALA A 177 -21.10 117.13 -6.37
N GLU A 178 -21.42 116.60 -5.19
CA GLU A 178 -22.29 117.22 -4.20
C GLU A 178 -21.65 118.48 -3.60
N ALA A 179 -20.36 118.45 -3.29
CA ALA A 179 -19.62 119.63 -2.83
C ALA A 179 -19.52 120.70 -3.93
N ALA A 180 -19.27 120.31 -5.18
CA ALA A 180 -19.27 121.20 -6.33
C ALA A 180 -20.68 121.74 -6.63
N LYS A 181 -21.73 120.93 -6.43
CA LYS A 181 -23.13 121.34 -6.51
C LYS A 181 -23.44 122.38 -5.44
N ALA A 182 -23.03 122.17 -4.17
CA ALA A 182 -23.23 123.14 -3.10
C ALA A 182 -22.49 124.46 -3.36
N ASP A 183 -21.27 124.40 -3.90
CA ASP A 183 -20.48 125.60 -4.28
C ASP A 183 -21.07 126.31 -5.51
N LEU A 184 -21.72 125.56 -6.41
CA LEU A 184 -22.49 126.09 -7.54
C LEU A 184 -23.84 126.65 -7.08
N GLU A 185 -24.55 126.04 -6.13
CA GLU A 185 -25.80 126.54 -5.52
C GLU A 185 -25.56 127.87 -4.81
N GLN A 186 -24.42 128.03 -4.12
CA GLN A 186 -24.02 129.30 -3.53
C GLN A 186 -23.71 130.39 -4.58
N LYS A 187 -23.39 129.99 -5.82
CA LYS A 187 -23.12 130.89 -6.97
C LYS A 187 -24.34 131.08 -7.88
N LEU A 188 -25.36 130.23 -7.76
CA LEU A 188 -26.55 130.17 -8.61
C LEU A 188 -27.81 130.60 -7.84
N ASP A 189 -27.67 131.52 -6.87
CA ASP A 189 -28.78 132.28 -6.28
C ASP A 189 -29.35 133.34 -7.26
N VAL A 190 -29.25 133.05 -8.57
CA VAL A 190 -29.89 133.79 -9.66
C VAL A 190 -30.44 132.78 -10.68
N GLN A 191 -31.72 132.46 -10.49
CA GLN A 191 -32.74 132.03 -11.46
C GLN A 191 -32.60 130.67 -12.20
N LEU A 192 -33.34 129.65 -11.73
CA LEU A 192 -34.46 128.95 -12.42
C LEU A 192 -34.77 127.56 -11.80
N SER A 193 -36.04 127.35 -11.38
CA SER A 193 -36.77 126.11 -11.00
C SER A 193 -35.95 124.90 -10.45
N GLU A 194 -35.82 124.82 -9.12
CA GLU A 194 -35.12 123.76 -8.36
C GLU A 194 -35.81 122.39 -8.34
N ALA A 195 -37.14 122.35 -8.48
CA ALA A 195 -37.93 121.16 -8.13
C ALA A 195 -37.75 119.97 -9.10
N ASP A 196 -37.56 120.22 -10.40
CA ASP A 196 -37.51 119.15 -11.40
C ASP A 196 -36.15 118.42 -11.43
N LYS A 197 -35.06 119.09 -11.01
CA LYS A 197 -33.70 118.53 -11.04
C LYS A 197 -33.40 117.67 -9.81
N GLU A 198 -33.94 118.05 -8.65
CA GLU A 198 -33.76 117.30 -7.40
C GLU A 198 -34.53 115.96 -7.43
N ALA A 199 -35.73 115.97 -7.99
CA ALA A 199 -36.53 114.76 -8.18
C ALA A 199 -35.84 113.73 -9.10
N ALA A 200 -35.21 114.18 -10.19
CA ALA A 200 -34.50 113.30 -11.13
C ALA A 200 -33.24 112.67 -10.52
N LEU A 201 -32.46 113.45 -9.74
CA LEU A 201 -31.26 112.94 -9.06
C LEU A 201 -31.61 111.94 -7.95
N LYS A 202 -32.66 112.22 -7.18
CA LYS A 202 -33.13 111.31 -6.13
C LYS A 202 -33.65 110.00 -6.73
N ALA A 203 -34.42 110.07 -7.82
CA ALA A 203 -34.89 108.87 -8.53
C ALA A 203 -33.72 108.03 -9.08
N LEU A 204 -32.68 108.66 -9.63
CA LEU A 204 -31.50 107.97 -10.12
C LEU A 204 -30.70 107.31 -8.97
N ALA A 205 -30.56 107.98 -7.83
CA ALA A 205 -29.88 107.44 -6.66
C ALA A 205 -30.65 106.25 -6.05
N GLU A 206 -31.97 106.36 -5.94
CA GLU A 206 -32.84 105.26 -5.46
C GLU A 206 -32.80 104.07 -6.42
N GLN A 207 -32.78 104.30 -7.74
CA GLN A 207 -32.60 103.26 -8.76
C GLN A 207 -31.23 102.57 -8.63
N LYS A 208 -30.15 103.34 -8.49
CA LYS A 208 -28.79 102.79 -8.33
C LYS A 208 -28.64 101.98 -7.06
N LEU A 209 -29.26 102.43 -5.95
CA LEU A 209 -29.25 101.73 -4.68
C LEU A 209 -30.04 100.42 -4.74
N THR A 210 -31.15 100.38 -5.47
CA THR A 210 -31.94 99.15 -5.66
C THR A 210 -31.21 98.15 -6.56
N GLU A 211 -30.56 98.61 -7.63
CA GLU A 211 -29.72 97.76 -8.48
C GLU A 211 -28.57 97.12 -7.68
N THR A 212 -27.86 97.91 -6.88
CA THR A 212 -26.74 97.40 -6.06
C THR A 212 -27.18 96.46 -4.94
N ARG A 213 -28.33 96.71 -4.30
CA ARG A 213 -28.92 95.75 -3.35
C ARG A 213 -29.29 94.43 -4.02
N ALA A 214 -29.95 94.47 -5.18
CA ALA A 214 -30.33 93.27 -5.91
C ALA A 214 -29.09 92.46 -6.35
N GLU A 215 -27.99 93.12 -6.68
CA GLU A 215 -26.73 92.46 -7.03
C GLU A 215 -26.03 91.85 -5.80
N ALA A 216 -26.06 92.53 -4.66
CA ALA A 216 -25.56 92.00 -3.39
C ALA A 216 -26.35 90.78 -2.90
N ASP A 217 -27.67 90.79 -3.05
CA ASP A 217 -28.54 89.67 -2.66
C ASP A 217 -28.27 88.43 -3.53
N ARG A 218 -28.13 88.59 -4.85
CA ARG A 218 -27.75 87.47 -5.76
C ARG A 218 -26.39 86.87 -5.41
N ASN A 219 -25.43 87.72 -5.06
CA ASN A 219 -24.10 87.24 -4.64
C ASN A 219 -24.15 86.49 -3.31
N ALA A 220 -24.98 86.93 -2.36
CA ALA A 220 -25.18 86.23 -1.09
C ALA A 220 -25.81 84.85 -1.30
N GLU A 221 -26.79 84.74 -2.19
CA GLU A 221 -27.40 83.46 -2.58
C GLU A 221 -26.38 82.50 -3.23
N GLN A 222 -25.51 83.02 -4.10
CA GLN A 222 -24.49 82.21 -4.77
C GLN A 222 -23.42 81.68 -3.80
N VAL A 223 -23.02 82.48 -2.81
CA VAL A 223 -22.11 82.03 -1.73
C VAL A 223 -22.78 80.97 -0.85
N ALA A 224 -24.08 81.11 -0.55
CA ALA A 224 -24.82 80.11 0.21
C ALA A 224 -24.87 78.75 -0.51
N LEU A 225 -25.12 78.76 -1.83
CA LEU A 225 -25.13 77.55 -2.66
C LEU A 225 -23.76 76.87 -2.71
N LEU A 226 -22.68 77.64 -2.89
CA LEU A 226 -21.32 77.10 -2.90
C LEU A 226 -20.94 76.49 -1.55
N ASN A 227 -21.34 77.11 -0.44
CA ASN A 227 -21.10 76.53 0.89
C ASN A 227 -21.85 75.21 1.09
N GLN A 228 -23.08 75.07 0.58
CA GLN A 228 -23.78 73.79 0.59
C GLN A 228 -23.06 72.73 -0.25
N GLN A 229 -22.56 73.07 -1.43
CA GLN A 229 -21.80 72.15 -2.28
C GLN A 229 -20.49 71.71 -1.61
N ILE A 230 -19.75 72.63 -0.98
CA ILE A 230 -18.52 72.31 -0.23
C ILE A 230 -18.84 71.36 0.95
N ALA A 231 -19.94 71.57 1.65
CA ALA A 231 -20.37 70.69 2.74
C ALA A 231 -20.69 69.27 2.23
N ALA A 232 -21.38 69.15 1.10
CA ALA A 232 -21.67 67.86 0.48
C ALA A 232 -20.40 67.12 0.03
N LEU A 233 -19.46 67.83 -0.60
CA LEU A 233 -18.16 67.29 -1.03
C LEU A 233 -17.31 66.82 0.15
N ARG A 234 -17.31 67.57 1.27
CA ARG A 234 -16.65 67.15 2.52
C ARG A 234 -17.25 65.87 3.08
N GLY A 235 -18.57 65.70 2.99
CA GLY A 235 -19.25 64.46 3.37
C GLY A 235 -18.79 63.27 2.51
N GLN A 236 -18.79 63.43 1.19
CA GLN A 236 -18.34 62.39 0.26
C GLN A 236 -16.86 61.99 0.48
N LEU A 237 -15.99 62.97 0.75
CA LEU A 237 -14.59 62.71 1.09
C LEU A 237 -14.46 61.93 2.41
N ALA A 238 -15.29 62.23 3.42
CA ALA A 238 -15.29 61.50 4.68
C ALA A 238 -15.71 60.03 4.50
N ASP A 239 -16.74 59.76 3.70
CA ASP A 239 -17.19 58.39 3.39
C ASP A 239 -16.13 57.59 2.62
N LEU A 240 -15.47 58.24 1.64
CA LEU A 240 -14.38 57.64 0.88
C LEU A 240 -13.17 57.33 1.77
N GLN A 241 -12.83 58.23 2.70
CA GLN A 241 -11.77 58.02 3.68
C GLN A 241 -12.09 56.81 4.58
N ALA A 242 -13.32 56.71 5.08
CA ALA A 242 -13.75 55.62 5.95
C ALA A 242 -13.58 54.24 5.29
N VAL A 243 -13.95 54.11 4.02
CA VAL A 243 -13.79 52.83 3.33
C VAL A 243 -12.35 52.56 2.90
N LEU A 244 -11.57 53.59 2.59
CA LEU A 244 -10.14 53.41 2.37
C LEU A 244 -9.46 52.85 3.63
N ASP A 245 -9.84 53.35 4.80
CA ASP A 245 -9.31 52.85 6.08
C ASP A 245 -9.78 51.42 6.37
N GLU A 246 -11.03 51.08 6.05
CA GLU A 246 -11.53 49.70 6.12
C GLU A 246 -10.75 48.75 5.18
N ALA A 247 -10.49 49.17 3.94
CA ALA A 247 -9.73 48.38 2.97
C ALA A 247 -8.28 48.17 3.44
N LYS A 248 -7.63 49.20 4.02
CA LYS A 248 -6.30 49.08 4.63
C LYS A 248 -6.30 48.10 5.80
N ALA A 249 -7.31 48.13 6.65
CA ALA A 249 -7.43 47.19 7.77
C ALA A 249 -7.55 45.74 7.26
N LYS A 250 -8.35 45.51 6.21
CA LYS A 250 -8.47 44.21 5.54
C LYS A 250 -7.17 43.73 4.89
N ASP A 251 -6.45 44.60 4.19
CA ASP A 251 -5.13 44.28 3.60
C ASP A 251 -4.11 43.87 4.68
N THR A 252 -4.11 44.59 5.79
CA THR A 252 -3.23 44.28 6.93
C THR A 252 -3.56 42.92 7.52
N ALA A 253 -4.86 42.61 7.70
CA ALA A 253 -5.31 41.30 8.18
C ALA A 253 -4.94 40.16 7.22
N ALA A 254 -5.10 40.38 5.90
CA ALA A 254 -4.74 39.40 4.88
C ALA A 254 -3.22 39.13 4.88
N LYS A 255 -2.38 40.17 5.01
CA LYS A 255 -0.91 40.00 5.13
C LYS A 255 -0.53 39.14 6.34
N VAL A 256 -1.15 39.38 7.50
CA VAL A 256 -0.92 38.56 8.71
C VAL A 256 -1.33 37.10 8.46
N GLN A 257 -2.43 36.84 7.76
CA GLN A 257 -2.85 35.48 7.40
C GLN A 257 -1.86 34.80 6.45
N VAL A 258 -1.36 35.52 5.44
CA VAL A 258 -0.36 34.99 4.51
C VAL A 258 0.94 34.64 5.22
N GLU A 259 1.42 35.48 6.15
CA GLU A 259 2.60 35.19 6.96
C GLU A 259 2.37 33.95 7.86
N ALA A 260 1.19 33.85 8.49
CA ALA A 260 0.82 32.70 9.30
C ALA A 260 0.80 31.40 8.47
N LEU A 261 0.17 31.41 7.30
CA LEU A 261 0.15 30.28 6.36
C LEU A 261 1.56 29.92 5.87
N GLY A 262 2.41 30.91 5.57
CA GLY A 262 3.80 30.70 5.21
C GLY A 262 4.59 30.00 6.32
N SER A 263 4.38 30.39 7.58
CA SER A 263 5.02 29.74 8.72
C SER A 263 4.54 28.29 8.93
N GLN A 264 3.25 28.03 8.73
CA GLN A 264 2.66 26.69 8.82
C GLN A 264 3.18 25.78 7.70
N LEU A 265 3.27 26.29 6.47
CA LEU A 265 3.80 25.54 5.33
C LEU A 265 5.27 25.16 5.55
N ASN A 266 6.10 26.10 6.03
CA ASN A 266 7.49 25.83 6.34
C ASN A 266 7.64 24.77 7.44
N ALA A 267 6.79 24.80 8.47
CA ALA A 267 6.77 23.79 9.51
C ALA A 267 6.37 22.41 8.97
N ALA A 268 5.35 22.34 8.12
CA ALA A 268 4.90 21.11 7.48
C ALA A 268 5.99 20.51 6.57
N LEU A 269 6.65 21.35 5.75
CA LEU A 269 7.77 20.91 4.91
C LEU A 269 8.94 20.36 5.74
N ALA A 270 9.27 21.00 6.87
CA ALA A 270 10.29 20.51 7.78
C ALA A 270 9.93 19.14 8.40
N GLN A 271 8.66 18.93 8.76
CA GLN A 271 8.18 17.63 9.27
C GLN A 271 8.29 16.53 8.21
N VAL A 272 7.85 16.80 6.98
CA VAL A 272 7.95 15.83 5.87
C VAL A 272 9.40 15.48 5.57
N ALA A 273 10.30 16.47 5.53
CA ALA A 273 11.74 16.23 5.33
C ALA A 273 12.35 15.39 6.46
N ALA A 274 11.96 15.63 7.72
CA ALA A 274 12.41 14.84 8.85
C ALA A 274 11.92 13.38 8.78
N GLU A 275 10.67 13.16 8.36
CA GLU A 275 10.11 11.82 8.19
C GLU A 275 10.79 11.06 7.05
N GLN A 276 11.01 11.72 5.90
CA GLN A 276 11.75 11.12 4.78
C GLN A 276 13.17 10.69 5.19
N LYS A 277 13.89 11.54 5.92
CA LYS A 277 15.23 11.21 6.43
C LYS A 277 15.20 10.00 7.37
N ARG A 278 14.18 9.90 8.23
CA ARG A 278 14.00 8.77 9.14
C ARG A 278 13.74 7.47 8.38
N ARG A 279 12.91 7.51 7.34
CA ARG A 279 12.65 6.34 6.47
C ARG A 279 13.90 5.87 5.76
N ALA A 280 14.67 6.79 5.17
CA ALA A 280 15.91 6.46 4.49
C ALA A 280 16.95 5.82 5.43
N ALA A 281 17.06 6.32 6.67
CA ALA A 281 17.96 5.73 7.67
C ALA A 281 17.56 4.29 8.05
N LEU A 282 16.26 4.04 8.26
CA LEU A 282 15.74 2.70 8.56
C LEU A 282 15.98 1.72 7.41
N GLU A 283 15.81 2.18 6.17
CA GLU A 283 16.04 1.36 4.98
C GLU A 283 17.53 1.02 4.82
N GLU A 284 18.43 1.98 5.06
CA GLU A 284 19.87 1.74 5.02
C GLU A 284 20.31 0.74 6.11
N GLU A 285 19.77 0.86 7.32
CA GLU A 285 20.03 -0.10 8.40
C GLU A 285 19.52 -1.50 8.06
N ALA A 286 18.29 -1.62 7.52
CA ALA A 286 17.74 -2.90 7.09
C ALA A 286 18.59 -3.53 5.99
N ARG A 287 19.04 -2.74 5.01
CA ARG A 287 19.94 -3.23 3.94
C ARG A 287 21.26 -3.75 4.49
N LYS A 288 21.88 -3.02 5.43
CA LYS A 288 23.14 -3.45 6.06
C LYS A 288 22.98 -4.75 6.84
N ARG A 289 21.84 -4.94 7.52
CA ARG A 289 21.54 -6.21 8.23
C ARG A 289 21.36 -7.35 7.25
N ALA A 290 20.54 -7.19 6.22
CA ALA A 290 20.35 -8.20 5.18
C ALA A 290 21.68 -8.57 4.49
N GLU A 291 22.54 -7.59 4.19
CA GLU A 291 23.86 -7.86 3.61
C GLU A 291 24.78 -8.64 4.56
N ALA A 292 24.74 -8.34 5.86
CA ALA A 292 25.50 -9.06 6.87
C ALA A 292 25.00 -10.50 7.02
N GLU A 293 23.69 -10.70 7.10
CA GLU A 293 23.02 -12.01 7.17
C GLU A 293 23.35 -12.86 5.93
N ALA A 294 23.29 -12.29 4.73
CA ALA A 294 23.65 -12.99 3.49
C ALA A 294 25.13 -13.39 3.45
N LYS A 295 26.05 -12.54 3.95
CA LYS A 295 27.48 -12.87 4.05
C LYS A 295 27.74 -13.98 5.06
N ASP A 296 27.10 -13.92 6.22
CA ASP A 296 27.21 -14.95 7.25
C ASP A 296 26.67 -16.29 6.73
N LEU A 297 25.49 -16.30 6.11
CA LEU A 297 24.92 -17.50 5.47
C LEU A 297 25.86 -18.06 4.40
N ALA A 298 26.45 -17.22 3.55
CA ALA A 298 27.41 -17.66 2.54
C ALA A 298 28.64 -18.32 3.16
N ARG A 299 29.22 -17.76 4.24
CA ARG A 299 30.34 -18.36 4.98
C ARG A 299 29.95 -19.71 5.57
N TYR A 300 28.80 -19.77 6.27
CA TYR A 300 28.32 -21.01 6.87
C TYR A 300 28.06 -22.07 5.81
N ARG A 301 27.45 -21.72 4.67
CA ARG A 301 27.26 -22.64 3.55
C ARG A 301 28.60 -23.22 3.09
N SER A 302 29.64 -22.40 2.88
CA SER A 302 30.94 -22.91 2.47
C SER A 302 31.58 -23.84 3.51
N GLU A 303 31.56 -23.49 4.80
CA GLU A 303 32.13 -24.33 5.87
C GLU A 303 31.32 -25.62 6.11
N PHE A 304 30.00 -25.51 6.03
CA PHE A 304 29.04 -26.61 6.18
C PHE A 304 29.22 -27.65 5.08
N PHE A 305 29.20 -27.21 3.81
CA PHE A 305 29.39 -28.11 2.67
C PHE A 305 30.82 -28.63 2.58
N GLY A 306 31.82 -27.87 3.03
CA GLY A 306 33.20 -28.36 3.15
C GLY A 306 33.32 -29.56 4.10
N ARG A 307 32.74 -29.46 5.30
CA ARG A 307 32.74 -30.55 6.29
C ARG A 307 31.88 -31.73 5.85
N MET A 308 30.69 -31.45 5.31
CA MET A 308 29.82 -32.51 4.82
C MET A 308 30.42 -33.22 3.60
N SER A 309 31.12 -32.50 2.72
CA SER A 309 31.88 -33.09 1.62
C SER A 309 32.93 -34.08 2.12
N GLN A 310 33.72 -33.72 3.14
CA GLN A 310 34.71 -34.63 3.73
C GLN A 310 34.09 -35.90 4.31
N LEU A 311 32.89 -35.80 4.91
CA LEU A 311 32.18 -36.95 5.51
C LEU A 311 31.50 -37.85 4.47
N LEU A 312 31.18 -37.29 3.30
CA LEU A 312 30.50 -37.96 2.19
C LEU A 312 31.45 -38.35 1.05
N ASP A 313 32.72 -37.94 1.11
CA ASP A 313 33.74 -38.27 0.12
C ASP A 313 33.95 -39.79 0.01
N GLY A 314 34.10 -40.29 -1.22
CA GLY A 314 34.23 -41.72 -1.50
C GLY A 314 32.96 -42.58 -1.33
N ARG A 315 31.79 -41.98 -1.02
CA ARG A 315 30.53 -42.75 -0.91
C ARG A 315 29.84 -42.91 -2.26
N ALA A 316 29.36 -44.12 -2.54
CA ALA A 316 28.61 -44.42 -3.75
C ALA A 316 27.23 -43.72 -3.74
N GLY A 317 26.89 -43.03 -4.84
CA GLY A 317 25.55 -42.46 -5.10
C GLY A 317 25.38 -40.96 -4.84
N VAL A 318 26.36 -40.30 -4.21
CA VAL A 318 26.35 -38.84 -3.97
C VAL A 318 27.58 -38.19 -4.58
N ARG A 319 27.38 -37.10 -5.32
CA ARG A 319 28.47 -36.25 -5.80
C ARG A 319 28.32 -34.86 -5.19
N VAL A 320 29.41 -34.32 -4.65
CA VAL A 320 29.43 -32.93 -4.16
C VAL A 320 29.95 -32.03 -5.29
N VAL A 321 29.16 -31.04 -5.67
CA VAL A 321 29.53 -30.07 -6.73
C VAL A 321 29.37 -28.67 -6.16
N GLY A 322 30.45 -28.04 -5.71
CA GLY A 322 30.35 -26.72 -5.05
C GLY A 322 29.54 -26.80 -3.75
N ASP A 323 28.37 -26.16 -3.72
CA ASP A 323 27.47 -26.03 -2.56
C ASP A 323 26.19 -26.88 -2.66
N ARG A 324 26.22 -27.96 -3.46
CA ARG A 324 25.09 -28.86 -3.63
C ARG A 324 25.49 -30.33 -3.63
N PHE A 325 24.59 -31.16 -3.10
CA PHE A 325 24.68 -32.61 -3.18
C PHE A 325 23.85 -33.10 -4.35
N VAL A 326 24.51 -33.70 -5.33
CA VAL A 326 23.90 -34.20 -6.54
C VAL A 326 23.73 -35.71 -6.44
N PHE A 327 22.51 -36.17 -6.62
CA PHE A 327 22.12 -37.57 -6.64
C PHE A 327 21.64 -37.94 -8.04
N SER A 328 22.03 -39.12 -8.54
CA SER A 328 21.46 -39.62 -9.79
C SER A 328 20.01 -40.05 -9.58
N SER A 329 19.10 -39.58 -10.43
CA SER A 329 17.69 -39.93 -10.32
C SER A 329 17.43 -41.43 -10.50
N GLU A 330 18.26 -42.15 -11.25
CA GLU A 330 18.12 -43.61 -11.46
C GLU A 330 18.39 -44.44 -10.22
N VAL A 331 19.14 -43.86 -9.28
CA VAL A 331 19.49 -44.51 -8.02
C VAL A 331 18.44 -44.20 -6.95
N LEU A 332 17.77 -43.06 -7.08
CA LEU A 332 16.75 -42.62 -6.15
C LEU A 332 15.34 -43.13 -6.52
N PHE A 333 15.06 -43.28 -7.81
CA PHE A 333 13.72 -43.57 -8.32
C PHE A 333 13.78 -44.64 -9.41
N GLU A 334 12.70 -45.41 -9.50
CA GLU A 334 12.46 -46.25 -10.66
C GLU A 334 12.23 -45.40 -11.94
N PRO A 335 12.54 -45.92 -13.14
CA PRO A 335 12.32 -45.21 -14.39
C PRO A 335 10.87 -44.72 -14.55
N GLY A 336 10.70 -43.43 -14.81
CA GLY A 336 9.38 -42.80 -14.98
C GLY A 336 8.56 -42.62 -13.70
N SER A 337 9.06 -43.04 -12.53
CA SER A 337 8.38 -42.89 -11.24
C SER A 337 8.94 -41.70 -10.42
N ALA A 338 8.11 -41.18 -9.52
CA ALA A 338 8.51 -40.25 -8.46
C ALA A 338 8.58 -40.92 -7.07
N ASP A 339 8.31 -42.23 -6.98
CA ASP A 339 8.41 -42.97 -5.72
C ASP A 339 9.87 -43.31 -5.42
N LEU A 340 10.30 -42.97 -4.20
CA LEU A 340 11.65 -43.25 -3.73
C LEU A 340 11.86 -44.76 -3.54
N ALA A 341 12.80 -45.31 -4.30
CA ALA A 341 13.24 -46.70 -4.16
C ALA A 341 13.91 -46.93 -2.78
N PRO A 342 13.89 -48.15 -2.23
CA PRO A 342 14.51 -48.45 -0.93
C PRO A 342 15.99 -48.04 -0.84
N GLU A 343 16.75 -48.23 -1.91
CA GLU A 343 18.14 -47.82 -2.04
C GLU A 343 18.27 -46.30 -2.00
N GLY A 344 17.36 -45.59 -2.68
CA GLY A 344 17.25 -44.13 -2.68
C GLY A 344 16.93 -43.56 -1.31
N GLN A 345 15.98 -44.14 -0.60
CA GLN A 345 15.65 -43.80 0.78
C GLN A 345 16.87 -43.93 1.70
N ALA A 346 17.62 -45.02 1.56
CA ALA A 346 18.84 -45.23 2.34
C ALA A 346 19.93 -44.18 2.02
N GLN A 347 20.03 -43.73 0.77
CA GLN A 347 20.97 -42.66 0.38
C GLN A 347 20.58 -41.31 0.97
N ILE A 348 19.32 -40.91 0.81
CA ILE A 348 18.82 -39.65 1.37
C ILE A 348 18.92 -39.66 2.90
N ALA A 349 18.61 -40.78 3.56
CA ALA A 349 18.70 -40.91 5.01
C ALA A 349 20.11 -40.60 5.56
N ARG A 350 21.16 -41.08 4.89
CA ARG A 350 22.55 -40.84 5.31
C ARG A 350 22.95 -39.37 5.22
N VAL A 351 22.54 -38.70 4.14
CA VAL A 351 22.80 -37.26 3.98
C VAL A 351 21.96 -36.46 4.98
N ALA A 352 20.70 -36.85 5.18
CA ALA A 352 19.81 -36.24 6.16
C ALA A 352 20.34 -36.31 7.59
N GLU A 353 20.92 -37.45 8.00
CA GLU A 353 21.56 -37.61 9.31
C GLU A 353 22.74 -36.67 9.49
N THR A 354 23.67 -36.68 8.55
CA THR A 354 24.84 -35.77 8.55
C THR A 354 24.41 -34.30 8.56
N PHE A 355 23.33 -33.99 7.84
CA PHE A 355 22.77 -32.65 7.79
C PHE A 355 22.18 -32.22 9.12
N ARG A 356 21.42 -33.06 9.83
CA ARG A 356 20.84 -32.71 11.13
C ARG A 356 21.93 -32.40 12.17
N GLU A 357 23.03 -33.14 12.16
CA GLU A 357 24.14 -32.90 13.09
C GLU A 357 24.76 -31.52 12.87
N LEU A 358 25.05 -31.18 11.61
CA LEU A 358 25.69 -29.92 11.24
C LEU A 358 24.71 -28.72 11.27
N ALA A 359 23.40 -28.94 11.05
CA ALA A 359 22.40 -27.88 11.03
C ALA A 359 22.22 -27.20 12.39
N ASN A 360 22.52 -27.90 13.49
CA ASN A 360 22.51 -27.33 14.84
C ASN A 360 23.57 -26.23 15.05
N GLU A 361 24.57 -26.15 14.17
CA GLU A 361 25.61 -25.12 14.25
C GLU A 361 25.23 -23.83 13.50
N ILE A 362 24.16 -23.85 12.70
CA ILE A 362 23.67 -22.66 12.01
C ILE A 362 22.87 -21.82 13.03
N PRO A 363 23.25 -20.54 13.26
CA PRO A 363 22.55 -19.69 14.22
C PRO A 363 21.04 -19.58 13.91
N PRO A 364 20.17 -19.58 14.92
CA PRO A 364 18.72 -19.55 14.73
C PRO A 364 18.22 -18.24 14.08
N GLU A 365 19.02 -17.18 14.11
CA GLU A 365 18.75 -15.88 13.48
C GLU A 365 18.79 -15.96 11.95
N ILE A 366 19.49 -16.96 11.38
CA ILE A 366 19.57 -17.15 9.93
C ILE A 366 18.35 -17.97 9.48
N ASP A 367 17.54 -17.37 8.61
CA ASP A 367 16.33 -18.00 8.08
C ASP A 367 16.64 -18.94 6.90
N TRP A 368 17.41 -19.99 7.17
CA TRP A 368 17.83 -20.95 6.15
C TRP A 368 16.75 -22.00 5.82
N VAL A 369 16.84 -22.54 4.60
CA VAL A 369 16.02 -23.63 4.06
C VAL A 369 16.91 -24.62 3.31
N LEU A 370 16.65 -25.91 3.45
CA LEU A 370 17.20 -26.97 2.61
C LEU A 370 16.26 -27.15 1.39
N GLU A 371 16.71 -26.66 0.24
CA GLU A 371 15.97 -26.75 -1.01
C GLU A 371 16.38 -28.03 -1.76
N VAL A 372 15.37 -28.78 -2.19
CA VAL A 372 15.50 -29.99 -3.00
C VAL A 372 15.06 -29.66 -4.42
N ASP A 373 16.01 -29.71 -5.34
CA ASP A 373 15.79 -29.39 -6.74
C ASP A 373 15.71 -30.67 -7.57
N GLY A 374 14.64 -30.82 -8.36
CA GLY A 374 14.46 -31.91 -9.31
C GLY A 374 14.77 -31.50 -10.74
N PHE A 375 15.45 -32.36 -11.48
CA PHE A 375 15.79 -32.17 -12.89
C PHE A 375 15.53 -33.44 -13.72
N THR A 376 15.24 -33.25 -15.00
CA THR A 376 15.11 -34.33 -15.99
C THR A 376 16.14 -34.14 -17.11
N ASP A 377 16.24 -35.14 -17.99
CA ASP A 377 16.85 -34.94 -19.31
C ASP A 377 15.85 -34.35 -20.31
N ASP A 378 16.30 -34.19 -21.55
CA ASP A 378 15.57 -33.61 -22.69
C ASP A 378 14.63 -34.59 -23.40
N THR A 379 14.47 -35.82 -22.90
CA THR A 379 13.60 -36.82 -23.50
C THR A 379 12.14 -36.46 -23.17
N PRO A 380 11.30 -36.21 -24.18
CA PRO A 380 9.90 -35.89 -23.91
C PRO A 380 9.18 -37.08 -23.29
N LEU A 381 8.41 -36.83 -22.23
CA LEU A 381 7.45 -37.81 -21.73
C LEU A 381 6.33 -38.01 -22.78
N SER A 382 5.74 -39.20 -22.81
CA SER A 382 4.65 -39.52 -23.74
C SER A 382 3.37 -38.70 -23.47
N GLY A 383 3.27 -38.08 -22.30
CA GLY A 383 2.08 -37.34 -21.82
C GLY A 383 0.89 -38.24 -21.45
N LEU A 384 1.03 -39.56 -21.61
CA LEU A 384 -0.02 -40.56 -21.34
C LEU A 384 0.20 -41.34 -20.02
N GLY A 385 1.32 -41.10 -19.35
CA GLY A 385 1.67 -41.70 -18.05
C GLY A 385 1.16 -40.88 -16.86
N GLU A 386 1.68 -41.16 -15.67
CA GLU A 386 1.33 -40.44 -14.42
C GLU A 386 1.65 -38.94 -14.48
N PHE A 387 2.75 -38.58 -15.14
CA PHE A 387 3.20 -37.20 -15.31
C PHE A 387 3.04 -36.77 -16.77
N LYS A 388 2.51 -35.56 -16.98
CA LYS A 388 2.25 -35.02 -18.33
C LYS A 388 3.51 -34.51 -19.00
N ASP A 389 4.41 -33.92 -18.23
CA ASP A 389 5.65 -33.32 -18.73
C ASP A 389 6.79 -33.41 -17.69
N ASN A 390 7.98 -32.99 -18.14
CA ASN A 390 9.19 -33.02 -17.33
C ASN A 390 9.14 -32.04 -16.14
N TRP A 391 8.28 -31.01 -16.17
CA TRP A 391 8.04 -30.14 -15.03
C TRP A 391 7.32 -30.89 -13.91
N GLU A 392 6.22 -31.57 -14.22
CA GLU A 392 5.47 -32.37 -13.26
C GLU A 392 6.34 -33.48 -12.65
N LEU A 393 7.09 -34.22 -13.47
CA LEU A 393 7.95 -35.31 -13.00
C LEU A 393 9.07 -34.80 -12.08
N SER A 394 9.77 -33.73 -12.45
CA SER A 394 10.85 -33.18 -11.64
C SER A 394 10.34 -32.62 -10.30
N GLN A 395 9.23 -31.92 -10.32
CA GLN A 395 8.60 -31.38 -9.10
C GLN A 395 8.10 -32.49 -8.18
N ALA A 396 7.49 -33.54 -8.74
CA ALA A 396 7.01 -34.69 -7.98
C ALA A 396 8.16 -35.42 -7.28
N ARG A 397 9.27 -35.68 -8.00
CA ARG A 397 10.47 -36.31 -7.43
C ARG A 397 11.09 -35.49 -6.30
N ALA A 398 11.23 -34.18 -6.49
CA ALA A 398 11.72 -33.28 -5.45
C ALA A 398 10.82 -33.30 -4.21
N LEU A 399 9.50 -33.29 -4.42
CA LEU A 399 8.52 -33.35 -3.34
C LEU A 399 8.55 -34.70 -2.59
N SER A 400 8.76 -35.82 -3.29
CA SER A 400 8.91 -37.14 -2.65
C SER A 400 10.09 -37.18 -1.69
N VAL A 401 11.22 -36.57 -2.07
CA VAL A 401 12.39 -36.44 -1.19
C VAL A 401 12.08 -35.55 0.01
N VAL A 402 11.45 -34.39 -0.18
CA VAL A 402 11.03 -33.53 0.94
C VAL A 402 10.06 -34.25 1.88
N ARG A 403 9.08 -34.97 1.33
CA ARG A 403 8.13 -35.76 2.13
C ARG A 403 8.85 -36.82 2.94
N PHE A 404 9.80 -37.56 2.34
CA PHE A 404 10.61 -38.53 3.05
C PHE A 404 11.44 -37.90 4.17
N LEU A 405 12.04 -36.72 3.93
CA LEU A 405 12.79 -35.98 4.93
C LEU A 405 11.90 -35.56 6.13
N ILE A 406 10.66 -35.18 5.87
CA ILE A 406 9.69 -34.84 6.93
C ILE A 406 9.22 -36.08 7.67
N THR A 407 8.64 -37.05 6.96
CA THR A 407 7.91 -38.17 7.56
C THR A 407 8.83 -39.20 8.20
N THR A 408 10.00 -39.43 7.61
CA THR A 408 10.91 -40.51 8.01
C THR A 408 12.15 -39.97 8.73
N GLN A 409 12.68 -38.83 8.28
CA GLN A 409 13.89 -38.23 8.86
C GLN A 409 13.62 -37.13 9.89
N GLY A 410 12.36 -36.76 10.13
CA GLY A 410 11.94 -35.84 11.19
C GLY A 410 12.36 -34.38 10.98
N PHE A 411 12.62 -33.95 9.73
CA PHE A 411 12.94 -32.56 9.45
C PHE A 411 11.74 -31.63 9.67
N GLU A 412 11.99 -30.44 10.19
CA GLU A 412 10.95 -29.42 10.33
C GLU A 412 10.44 -28.98 8.93
N PRO A 413 9.13 -29.06 8.64
CA PRO A 413 8.60 -28.70 7.33
C PRO A 413 8.93 -27.28 6.88
N LYS A 414 9.03 -26.33 7.82
CA LYS A 414 9.38 -24.92 7.55
C LYS A 414 10.83 -24.72 7.07
N ARG A 415 11.70 -25.74 7.17
CA ARG A 415 13.11 -25.73 6.77
C ARG A 415 13.34 -26.46 5.44
N LEU A 416 12.29 -26.85 4.73
CA LEU A 416 12.39 -27.60 3.48
C LEU A 416 11.63 -26.90 2.36
N ALA A 417 12.20 -26.92 1.16
CA ALA A 417 11.55 -26.51 -0.07
C ALA A 417 11.77 -27.55 -1.16
N ALA A 418 10.82 -27.70 -2.07
CA ALA A 418 10.92 -28.57 -3.23
C ALA A 418 10.68 -27.76 -4.50
N ALA A 419 11.62 -27.77 -5.43
CA ALA A 419 11.51 -27.11 -6.72
C ALA A 419 11.74 -28.12 -7.85
N GLY A 420 10.88 -28.11 -8.87
CA GLY A 420 11.14 -28.81 -10.13
C GLY A 420 11.61 -27.84 -11.20
N PHE A 421 12.60 -28.22 -12.01
CA PHE A 421 13.12 -27.38 -13.11
C PHE A 421 12.99 -28.04 -14.50
N GLY A 422 12.46 -29.26 -14.56
CA GLY A 422 12.42 -30.07 -15.79
C GLY A 422 13.79 -30.20 -16.45
N GLU A 423 13.81 -30.07 -17.77
CA GLU A 423 15.00 -30.20 -18.63
C GLU A 423 15.76 -28.87 -18.82
N PHE A 424 15.24 -27.76 -18.30
CA PHE A 424 15.67 -26.40 -18.67
C PHE A 424 16.93 -25.90 -17.94
N ARG A 425 17.56 -26.76 -17.13
CA ARG A 425 18.84 -26.50 -16.46
C ARG A 425 19.79 -27.71 -16.59
N PRO A 426 20.26 -28.02 -17.81
CA PRO A 426 21.16 -29.14 -18.06
C PRO A 426 22.55 -28.83 -17.47
N VAL A 427 23.19 -29.86 -16.91
CA VAL A 427 24.58 -29.83 -16.44
C VAL A 427 25.54 -30.45 -17.45
N ALA A 428 25.03 -31.30 -18.34
CA ALA A 428 25.75 -31.86 -19.47
C ALA A 428 25.01 -31.54 -20.77
N GLU A 429 25.72 -31.00 -21.75
CA GLU A 429 25.16 -30.71 -23.08
C GLU A 429 25.19 -31.95 -23.99
N GLY A 430 24.25 -32.01 -24.93
CA GLY A 430 24.16 -33.07 -25.93
C GLY A 430 23.15 -34.15 -25.60
N THR A 431 23.03 -35.13 -26.50
CA THR A 431 21.98 -36.16 -26.50
C THR A 431 22.50 -37.57 -26.22
N SER A 432 23.75 -37.71 -25.75
CA SER A 432 24.30 -39.01 -25.36
C SER A 432 23.63 -39.52 -24.08
N GLU A 433 23.62 -40.84 -23.89
CA GLU A 433 23.01 -41.43 -22.69
C GLU A 433 23.73 -40.98 -21.42
N GLU A 434 25.05 -40.80 -21.49
CA GLU A 434 25.85 -40.28 -20.38
C GLU A 434 25.49 -38.84 -20.03
N ALA A 435 25.19 -37.99 -21.03
CA ALA A 435 24.76 -36.60 -20.80
C ALA A 435 23.35 -36.57 -20.19
N ARG A 436 22.43 -37.40 -20.70
CA ARG A 436 21.07 -37.51 -20.16
C ARG A 436 21.05 -38.04 -18.73
N ALA A 437 21.82 -39.08 -18.44
CA ALA A 437 21.96 -39.62 -17.08
C ALA A 437 22.49 -38.57 -16.08
N GLN A 438 23.39 -37.68 -16.52
CA GLN A 438 23.86 -36.57 -15.69
C GLN A 438 22.80 -35.49 -15.46
N ASN A 439 21.93 -35.24 -16.44
CA ASN A 439 20.85 -34.27 -16.34
C ASN A 439 19.69 -34.77 -15.47
N ARG A 440 19.41 -36.09 -15.48
CA ARG A 440 18.48 -36.76 -14.57
C ARG A 440 19.04 -36.82 -13.14
N ARG A 441 18.82 -35.77 -12.36
CA ARG A 441 19.38 -35.67 -11.00
C ARG A 441 18.45 -34.98 -10.01
N ILE A 442 18.72 -35.21 -8.73
CA ILE A 442 18.22 -34.40 -7.61
C ILE A 442 19.39 -33.64 -6.99
N GLU A 443 19.21 -32.36 -6.73
CA GLU A 443 20.20 -31.54 -6.00
C GLU A 443 19.64 -31.10 -4.65
N LEU A 444 20.44 -31.23 -3.60
CA LEU A 444 20.14 -30.66 -2.27
C LEU A 444 21.09 -29.50 -2.02
N LYS A 445 20.55 -28.33 -1.70
CA LYS A 445 21.33 -27.11 -1.43
C LYS A 445 20.74 -26.31 -0.27
N LEU A 446 21.58 -25.52 0.41
CA LEU A 446 21.13 -24.61 1.46
C LEU A 446 20.90 -23.21 0.85
N THR A 447 19.72 -22.63 1.11
CA THR A 447 19.33 -21.29 0.65
C THR A 447 18.75 -20.46 1.81
N GLU A 448 18.65 -19.16 1.59
CA GLU A 448 17.84 -18.25 2.41
C GLU A 448 16.36 -18.35 2.02
N ARG A 449 15.46 -18.13 2.98
CA ARG A 449 14.01 -18.18 2.78
C ARG A 449 13.44 -16.95 2.08
#